data_AF-A0A0N4T9I7-F1
#
_entry.id   AF-A0A0N4T9I7-F1
#
_cell.length_a   1.000
_cell.length_b   1.000
_cell.length_c   1.000
_cell.angle_alpha   90.00
_cell.angle_beta   90.00
_cell.angle_gamma   90.00
#
_symmetry.space_group_name_H-M   'P 1'
#
loop_
_entity.id
_entity.type
_entity.pdbx_description
1 polymer ?
#
loop_
_entity_poly.entity_id
_entity_poly.type
_entity_poly.pdbx_seq_one_letter_code
_entity_poly.pdbx_strand_id
1 'polypeptide(L)'
;MKLNKGYDIRSEDRYKETFSEFENTIGLQYLRAFHINDSMGDLGSKLDRHANIGKGKLKLAAFRNLIADERFDGLPMILETPEGDYAEEMIRLYHSLNSKPLKEYKKDIKSFFSPV
;
A
#
# COMPACT_ATOMS: atom_id res chain seq x y z
N MET A 1 3.85 6.92 -0.54
CA MET A 1 2.83 6.99 -1.59
C MET A 1 1.56 7.57 -0.99
N LYS A 2 1.11 8.73 -1.46
CA LYS A 2 -0.10 9.40 -0.93
C LYS A 2 -0.94 9.98 -2.07
N LEU A 3 -2.24 9.64 -2.10
CA LEU A 3 -3.21 10.10 -3.12
C LEU A 3 -3.48 11.62 -3.06
N ASN A 4 -3.45 12.18 -1.86
CA ASN A 4 -3.66 13.60 -1.60
C ASN A 4 -2.61 14.52 -2.28
N LYS A 5 -1.45 13.98 -2.67
CA LYS A 5 -0.37 14.70 -3.35
C LYS A 5 -0.51 14.75 -4.87
N GLY A 6 -1.59 14.19 -5.42
CA GLY A 6 -1.95 14.33 -6.84
C GLY A 6 -1.63 13.13 -7.73
N TYR A 7 -0.94 12.13 -7.21
CA TYR A 7 -0.67 10.89 -7.95
C TYR A 7 -1.81 9.88 -7.72
N ASP A 8 -2.55 9.59 -8.78
CA ASP A 8 -3.52 8.51 -8.78
C ASP A 8 -2.80 7.19 -9.07
N ILE A 9 -3.03 6.20 -8.23
CA ILE A 9 -2.41 4.86 -8.29
C ILE A 9 -3.47 3.77 -8.09
N ARG A 10 -4.75 4.15 -8.13
CA ARG A 10 -5.87 3.26 -7.80
C ARG A 10 -6.15 2.22 -8.87
N SER A 11 -5.74 2.49 -10.11
CA SER A 11 -5.78 1.54 -11.21
C SER A 11 -4.37 1.19 -11.67
N GLU A 12 -4.25 0.07 -12.38
CA GLU A 12 -2.99 -0.40 -12.96
C GLU A 12 -2.39 0.62 -13.95
N ASP A 13 -3.20 1.20 -14.83
CA ASP A 13 -2.74 2.19 -15.81
C ASP A 13 -2.18 3.44 -15.13
N ARG A 14 -2.90 3.97 -14.13
CA ARG A 14 -2.47 5.16 -13.38
C ARG A 14 -1.21 4.91 -12.55
N TYR A 15 -1.10 3.69 -12.01
CA TYR A 15 0.10 3.23 -11.34
C TYR A 15 1.30 3.18 -12.30
N LYS A 16 1.14 2.61 -13.49
CA LYS A 16 2.18 2.58 -14.54
C LYS A 16 2.58 3.99 -14.99
N GLU A 17 1.61 4.87 -15.20
CA GLU A 17 1.85 6.29 -15.50
C GLU A 17 2.72 6.94 -14.42
N THR A 18 2.32 6.80 -13.15
CA THR A 18 3.02 7.39 -11.99
C THR A 18 4.49 6.95 -11.93
N PHE A 19 4.77 5.66 -12.07
CA PHE A 19 6.15 5.17 -11.98
C PHE A 19 6.98 5.40 -13.25
N SER A 20 6.32 5.54 -14.42
CA SER A 20 7.00 5.98 -15.65
C SER A 20 7.43 7.45 -15.54
N GLU A 21 6.58 8.31 -14.97
CA GLU A 21 6.93 9.71 -14.69
C GLU A 21 8.09 9.78 -13.68
N PHE A 22 8.05 8.99 -12.61
CA PHE A 22 9.14 8.93 -11.63
C PHE A 22 10.46 8.49 -12.26
N GLU A 23 10.46 7.43 -13.08
CA GLU A 23 11.65 6.97 -13.81
C GLU A 23 12.23 8.07 -14.69
N ASN A 24 11.40 8.74 -15.49
CA ASN A 24 11.85 9.78 -16.42
C ASN A 24 12.34 11.05 -15.72
N THR A 25 11.83 11.35 -14.53
CA THR A 25 12.14 12.60 -13.81
C THR A 25 13.29 12.45 -12.83
N ILE A 26 13.33 11.31 -12.12
CA ILE A 26 14.25 11.06 -11.02
C ILE A 26 15.08 9.80 -11.32
N GLY A 27 14.43 8.71 -11.71
CA GLY A 27 15.02 7.39 -11.91
C GLY A 27 14.82 6.48 -10.70
N LEU A 28 14.29 5.27 -10.93
CA LEU A 28 13.95 4.28 -9.91
C LEU A 28 15.19 3.82 -9.12
N GLN A 29 16.39 3.90 -9.69
CA GLN A 29 17.64 3.57 -8.98
C GLN A 29 17.91 4.43 -7.74
N TYR A 30 17.28 5.61 -7.64
CA TYR A 30 17.38 6.48 -6.46
C TYR A 30 16.28 6.24 -5.42
N LEU A 31 15.29 5.41 -5.74
CA LEU A 31 14.25 5.04 -4.78
C LEU A 31 14.85 4.10 -3.72
N ARG A 32 14.67 4.47 -2.44
CA ARG A 32 15.26 3.74 -1.31
C ARG A 32 14.25 3.18 -0.33
N ALA A 33 13.04 3.71 -0.30
CA ALA A 33 11.97 3.23 0.58
C ALA A 33 10.62 3.78 0.12
N PHE A 34 9.56 3.13 0.57
CA PHE A 34 8.19 3.65 0.49
C PHE A 34 7.64 3.91 1.89
N HIS A 35 6.95 5.04 2.04
CA HIS A 35 5.95 5.17 3.11
C HIS A 35 4.61 4.78 2.52
N ILE A 36 3.96 3.74 3.03
CA ILE A 36 2.70 3.23 2.49
C ILE A 36 1.56 3.58 3.45
N ASN A 37 0.68 4.48 3.01
CA ASN A 37 -0.44 4.95 3.82
C ASN A 37 -1.67 5.09 2.95
N ASP A 38 -2.83 4.64 3.44
CA ASP A 38 -4.09 5.02 2.81
C ASP A 38 -4.38 6.50 3.10
N SER A 39 -5.24 7.13 2.29
CA SER A 39 -5.56 8.55 2.38
C SER A 39 -7.01 8.74 2.80
N MET A 40 -7.27 9.60 3.78
CA MET A 40 -8.62 10.09 4.05
C MET A 40 -9.03 11.20 3.07
N GLY A 41 -8.06 11.95 2.55
CA GLY A 41 -8.29 13.02 1.57
C GLY A 41 -8.52 12.50 0.16
N ASP A 42 -9.29 13.25 -0.61
CA ASP A 42 -9.49 13.00 -2.04
C ASP A 42 -8.22 13.31 -2.86
N LEU A 43 -8.20 12.86 -4.12
CA LEU A 43 -7.09 13.08 -5.04
C LEU A 43 -6.76 14.58 -5.16
N GLY A 44 -5.50 14.94 -4.93
CA GLY A 44 -5.04 16.33 -5.02
C GLY A 44 -5.58 17.28 -3.94
N SER A 45 -6.29 16.78 -2.93
CA SER A 45 -6.87 17.60 -1.85
C SER A 45 -5.83 18.29 -0.95
N LYS A 46 -4.56 17.85 -1.00
CA LYS A 46 -3.47 18.30 -0.11
C LYS A 46 -3.73 18.05 1.38
N LEU A 47 -4.78 17.29 1.73
CA LEU A 47 -5.09 16.92 3.11
C LEU A 47 -4.21 15.76 3.56
N ASP A 48 -3.25 16.02 4.44
CA ASP A 48 -2.31 15.00 4.94
C ASP A 48 -2.85 14.21 6.14
N ARG A 49 -3.96 13.48 5.91
CA ARG A 49 -4.57 12.58 6.90
C ARG A 49 -4.51 11.14 6.42
N HIS A 50 -3.72 10.33 7.12
CA HIS A 50 -3.55 8.92 6.83
C HIS A 50 -4.75 8.09 7.30
N ALA A 51 -4.97 6.97 6.62
CA ALA A 51 -5.87 5.90 7.03
C ALA A 51 -5.11 4.57 7.00
N ASN A 52 -5.59 3.60 7.80
CA ASN A 52 -5.13 2.23 7.70
C ASN A 52 -5.38 1.67 6.28
N ILE A 53 -4.53 0.74 5.85
CA ILE A 53 -4.53 0.13 4.53
C ILE A 53 -5.92 -0.42 4.18
N GLY A 54 -6.47 0.08 3.08
CA GLY A 54 -7.76 -0.33 2.54
C GLY A 54 -8.98 0.26 3.24
N LYS A 55 -8.79 1.11 4.27
CA LYS A 55 -9.87 1.84 4.95
C LYS A 55 -10.07 3.26 4.41
N GLY A 56 -9.12 3.80 3.64
CA GLY A 56 -9.19 5.14 3.06
C GLY A 56 -9.71 5.15 1.62
N LYS A 57 -9.27 6.14 0.84
CA LYS A 57 -9.68 6.43 -0.54
C LYS A 57 -8.81 5.72 -1.59
N LEU A 58 -7.60 5.29 -1.23
CA LEU A 58 -6.75 4.48 -2.13
C LEU A 58 -7.30 3.07 -2.27
N LYS A 59 -7.87 2.52 -1.19
CA LYS A 59 -8.35 1.13 -1.11
C LYS A 59 -7.22 0.13 -1.29
N LEU A 60 -7.53 -1.13 -0.99
CA LEU A 60 -6.54 -2.22 -0.99
C LEU A 60 -5.95 -2.48 -2.38
N ALA A 61 -6.73 -2.26 -3.46
CA ALA A 61 -6.28 -2.50 -4.83
C ALA A 61 -5.05 -1.68 -5.23
N ALA A 62 -4.96 -0.42 -4.78
CA ALA A 62 -3.80 0.44 -5.07
C ALA A 62 -2.49 -0.13 -4.48
N PHE A 63 -2.57 -0.70 -3.28
CA PHE A 63 -1.41 -1.29 -2.61
C PHE A 63 -1.02 -2.64 -3.21
N ARG A 64 -1.97 -3.39 -3.78
CA ARG A 64 -1.68 -4.66 -4.49
C ARG A 64 -0.72 -4.43 -5.65
N ASN A 65 -0.94 -3.39 -6.44
CA ASN A 65 -0.04 -3.06 -7.55
C ASN A 65 1.38 -2.76 -7.03
N LEU A 66 1.50 -2.05 -5.91
CA LEU A 66 2.80 -1.72 -5.33
C LEU A 66 3.58 -2.95 -4.85
N ILE A 67 2.95 -3.80 -4.05
CA ILE A 67 3.64 -4.94 -3.41
C ILE A 67 3.88 -6.11 -4.38
N ALA A 68 3.18 -6.15 -5.52
CA ALA A 68 3.35 -7.17 -6.54
C ALA A 68 4.40 -6.79 -7.60
N ASP A 69 4.97 -5.59 -7.49
CA ASP A 69 5.92 -5.07 -8.46
C ASP A 69 7.35 -5.48 -8.10
N GLU A 70 7.89 -6.43 -8.86
CA GLU A 70 9.24 -6.99 -8.68
C GLU A 70 10.36 -5.93 -8.74
N ARG A 71 10.12 -4.77 -9.34
CA ARG A 71 11.08 -3.66 -9.38
C ARG A 71 11.39 -3.12 -7.98
N PHE A 72 10.51 -3.38 -7.02
CA PHE A 72 10.59 -2.86 -5.65
C PHE A 72 10.92 -3.95 -4.61
N ASP A 73 11.26 -5.15 -5.05
CA ASP A 73 11.70 -6.21 -4.16
C ASP A 73 12.92 -5.79 -3.33
N GLY A 74 12.86 -6.07 -2.03
CA GLY A 74 13.89 -5.68 -1.07
C GLY A 74 13.86 -4.21 -0.63
N LEU A 75 12.99 -3.36 -1.19
CA LEU A 75 12.83 -2.00 -0.70
C LEU A 75 11.98 -1.96 0.59
N PRO A 76 12.43 -1.25 1.64
CA PRO A 76 11.63 -1.03 2.83
C PRO A 76 10.29 -0.35 2.53
N MET A 77 9.21 -0.90 3.08
CA MET A 77 7.86 -0.31 3.05
C MET A 77 7.40 -0.03 4.48
N ILE A 78 7.25 1.25 4.82
CA ILE A 78 6.99 1.73 6.18
C ILE A 78 5.53 2.16 6.29
N LEU A 79 4.81 1.63 7.28
CA LEU A 79 3.47 2.09 7.63
C LEU A 79 3.58 3.30 8.58
N GLU A 80 2.85 4.38 8.27
CA GLU A 80 2.67 5.55 9.14
C GLU A 80 1.16 5.75 9.42
N THR A 81 0.42 4.64 9.51
CA THR A 81 -1.03 4.64 9.70
C THR A 81 -1.39 5.02 11.14
N PRO A 82 -2.59 5.61 11.38
CA PRO A 82 -3.05 5.91 12.74
C PRO A 82 -3.07 4.65 13.62
N GLU A 83 -2.99 4.84 14.95
CA GLU A 83 -2.89 3.74 15.93
C GLU A 83 -3.78 2.53 15.58
N GLY A 84 -3.17 1.35 15.54
CA GLY A 84 -3.80 0.12 15.11
C GLY A 84 -2.84 -1.06 15.14
N ASP A 85 -3.33 -2.23 14.72
CA ASP A 85 -2.52 -3.43 14.59
C ASP A 85 -1.81 -3.45 13.22
N TYR A 86 -0.59 -2.92 13.19
CA TYR A 86 0.23 -2.89 11.96
C TYR A 86 0.46 -4.27 11.37
N ALA A 87 0.49 -5.30 12.23
CA ALA A 87 0.74 -6.65 11.79
C ALA A 87 -0.50 -7.23 11.09
N GLU A 88 -1.71 -6.94 11.59
CA GLU A 88 -2.96 -7.22 10.87
C GLU A 88 -3.00 -6.53 9.49
N GLU A 89 -2.58 -5.27 9.39
CA GLU A 89 -2.54 -4.53 8.12
C GLU A 89 -1.58 -5.18 7.11
N MET A 90 -0.37 -5.53 7.55
CA MET A 90 0.62 -6.20 6.71
C MET A 90 0.15 -7.59 6.27
N ILE A 91 -0.44 -8.38 7.16
CA ILE A 91 -0.98 -9.70 6.83
C ILE A 91 -2.12 -9.57 5.83
N ARG A 92 -3.04 -8.62 6.02
CA ARG A 92 -4.13 -8.35 5.07
C ARG A 92 -3.60 -7.97 3.68
N LEU A 93 -2.54 -7.17 3.65
CA LEU A 93 -1.89 -6.75 2.41
C LEU A 93 -1.21 -7.94 1.70
N TYR A 94 -0.41 -8.73 2.42
CA TYR A 94 0.23 -9.94 1.89
C TYR A 94 -0.79 -10.93 1.32
N HIS A 95 -1.86 -11.21 2.08
CA HIS A 95 -2.92 -12.10 1.65
C HIS A 95 -3.68 -11.63 0.41
N SER A 96 -3.78 -10.31 0.20
CA SER A 96 -4.44 -9.77 -0.99
C SER A 96 -3.75 -10.18 -2.30
N LEU A 97 -2.52 -10.67 -2.26
CA LEU A 97 -1.82 -11.27 -3.41
C LEU A 97 -2.30 -12.68 -3.76
N ASN A 98 -2.80 -13.43 -2.79
CA ASN A 98 -3.00 -14.88 -2.91
C ASN A 98 -4.41 -15.30 -3.38
N SER A 99 -5.20 -14.38 -3.94
CA SER A 99 -6.56 -14.63 -4.49
C SER A 99 -7.58 -15.32 -3.56
N LYS A 100 -7.25 -15.56 -2.28
CA LYS A 100 -8.16 -16.19 -1.33
C LYS A 100 -9.25 -15.22 -0.83
N PRO A 101 -10.41 -15.70 -0.36
CA PRO A 101 -11.46 -14.83 0.17
C PRO A 101 -11.09 -14.18 1.52
N LEU A 102 -11.47 -12.92 1.73
CA LEU A 102 -11.19 -12.13 2.96
C LEU A 102 -11.55 -12.82 4.29
N LYS A 103 -12.51 -13.73 4.27
CA LYS A 103 -13.03 -14.43 5.45
C LYS A 103 -12.11 -15.53 5.97
N GLU A 104 -11.26 -16.11 5.12
CA GLU A 104 -10.34 -17.19 5.50
C GLU A 104 -9.11 -16.65 6.25
N TYR A 105 -8.75 -15.37 6.04
CA TYR A 105 -7.56 -14.75 6.62
C TYR A 105 -7.63 -14.51 8.13
N LYS A 106 -8.82 -14.40 8.72
CA LYS A 106 -8.96 -14.22 10.18
C LYS A 106 -8.41 -15.43 10.96
N LYS A 107 -8.36 -16.60 10.34
CA LYS A 107 -7.81 -17.82 10.93
C LYS A 107 -6.27 -17.80 10.90
N ASP A 108 -5.70 -17.36 9.78
CA ASP A 108 -4.25 -17.26 9.57
C ASP A 108 -3.63 -16.18 10.47
N ILE A 109 -4.28 -15.02 10.58
CA ILE A 109 -3.89 -13.95 11.51
C ILE A 109 -3.84 -14.48 12.96
N LYS A 110 -4.92 -15.13 13.42
CA LYS A 110 -4.95 -15.72 14.76
C LYS A 110 -3.87 -16.77 14.97
N SER A 111 -3.56 -17.58 13.96
CA SER A 111 -2.49 -18.57 14.03
C SER A 111 -1.10 -17.95 14.12
N PHE A 112 -0.87 -16.81 13.46
CA PHE A 112 0.42 -16.12 13.47
C PHE A 112 0.72 -15.46 14.83
N PHE A 113 -0.32 -14.99 15.53
CA PHE A 113 -0.20 -14.39 16.86
C PHE A 113 -0.53 -15.36 18.01
N SER A 114 -0.80 -16.63 17.71
CA SER A 114 -0.97 -17.65 18.75
C SER A 114 0.41 -18.01 19.30
N PRO A 115 0.61 -18.02 20.62
CA PRO A 115 1.85 -18.52 21.20
C PRO A 115 2.03 -20.00 20.83
N VAL A 116 3.25 -20.36 20.43
CA VAL A 116 3.68 -21.74 20.15
C VAL A 116 3.63 -22.57 21.43
#